data_AF-A0A1Q7B630-F1
#
_entry.id   AF-A0A1Q7B630-F1
#
_cell.length_a   1.000
_cell.length_b   1.000
_cell.length_c   1.000
_cell.angle_alpha   90.00
_cell.angle_beta   90.00
_cell.angle_gamma   90.00
#
_symmetry.space_group_name_H-M   'P 1'
#
loop_
_entity.id
_entity.type
_entity.pdbx_description
1 polymer ?
#
loop_
_entity_poly.entity_id
_entity_poly.type
_entity_poly.pdbx_seq_one_letter_code
_entity_poly.pdbx_strand_id
1 'polypeptide(L)'
;MSARLPAHALDQVAQKWRAIAERRVAHLVELYESGRWRHYFYSEEQFLHRMREAIRLSERWAQIALGPGGEKMAGETQPLPDTPDRTAA
;
A
#
# COMPACT_ATOMS: atom_id res chain seq x y z
N MET A 1 -13.97 17.08 24.52
CA MET A 1 -14.43 17.74 23.27
C MET A 1 -13.58 17.22 22.12
N SER A 2 -14.11 16.29 21.34
CA SER A 2 -13.41 15.78 20.16
C SER A 2 -13.47 16.84 19.07
N ALA A 3 -12.36 17.55 18.85
CA ALA A 3 -12.24 18.47 17.72
C ALA A 3 -12.37 17.63 16.44
N ARG A 4 -13.50 17.76 15.73
CA ARG A 4 -13.61 17.25 14.36
C ARG A 4 -12.55 18.01 13.56
N LEU A 5 -11.48 17.31 13.21
CA LEU A 5 -10.49 17.83 12.27
C LEU A 5 -11.25 18.26 11.01
N PRO A 6 -10.98 19.46 10.48
CA PRO A 6 -11.71 19.93 9.32
C PRO A 6 -11.32 19.05 8.12
N ALA A 7 -12.30 18.67 7.30
CA ALA A 7 -12.13 17.70 6.21
C ALA A 7 -10.94 18.03 5.29
N HIS A 8 -10.68 19.32 5.04
CA HIS A 8 -9.54 19.78 4.23
C HIS A 8 -8.17 19.38 4.80
N ALA A 9 -8.03 19.24 6.12
CA ALA A 9 -6.78 18.81 6.74
C ALA A 9 -6.51 17.32 6.49
N LEU A 10 -7.56 16.50 6.43
CA LEU A 10 -7.47 15.08 6.08
C LEU A 10 -7.14 14.90 4.59
N ASP A 11 -7.72 15.74 3.71
CA ASP A 11 -7.42 15.72 2.27
C ASP A 11 -5.95 16.05 1.98
N GLN A 12 -5.40 17.08 2.64
CA GLN A 12 -3.98 17.43 2.49
C GLN A 12 -3.05 16.32 2.99
N VAL A 13 -3.40 15.67 4.10
CA VAL A 13 -2.66 14.53 4.62
C VAL A 13 -2.73 13.34 3.64
N ALA A 14 -3.91 13.04 3.09
CA ALA A 14 -4.10 11.97 2.13
C ALA A 14 -3.31 12.22 0.82
N GLN A 15 -3.29 13.45 0.31
CA GLN A 15 -2.47 13.84 -0.84
C GLN A 15 -0.98 13.66 -0.58
N LYS A 16 -0.51 14.03 0.62
CA LYS A 16 0.89 13.83 1.01
C LYS A 16 1.26 12.35 1.05
N TRP A 17 0.40 11.52 1.63
CA TRP A 17 0.62 10.07 1.66
C TRP A 17 0.59 9.43 0.28
N ARG A 18 -0.29 9.90 -0.62
CA ARG A 18 -0.32 9.52 -2.03
C ARG A 18 1.02 9.84 -2.71
N ALA A 19 1.52 11.05 -2.57
CA ALA A 19 2.80 11.44 -3.18
C ALA A 19 3.98 10.59 -2.65
N ILE A 20 3.97 10.21 -1.37
CA ILE A 20 4.98 9.30 -0.79
C ILE A 20 4.86 7.90 -1.40
N ALA A 21 3.64 7.39 -1.56
CA ALA A 21 3.38 6.07 -2.12
C ALA A 21 3.79 6.00 -3.61
N GLU A 22 3.45 7.03 -4.40
CA GLU A 22 3.87 7.16 -5.81
C GLU A 22 5.40 7.16 -5.94
N ARG A 23 6.11 7.92 -5.09
CA ARG A 23 7.58 7.91 -5.06
C ARG A 23 8.16 6.54 -4.72
N ARG A 24 7.53 5.80 -3.80
CA ARG A 24 7.96 4.43 -3.47
C ARG A 24 7.80 3.48 -4.65
N VAL A 25 6.70 3.57 -5.39
CA VAL A 25 6.48 2.74 -6.58
C VAL A 25 7.53 3.07 -7.65
N ALA A 26 7.77 4.35 -7.93
CA ALA A 26 8.80 4.77 -8.89
C ALA A 26 10.19 4.23 -8.51
N HIS A 27 10.56 4.33 -7.23
CA HIS A 27 11.84 3.80 -6.75
C HIS A 27 11.94 2.27 -6.90
N LEU A 28 10.86 1.53 -6.64
CA LEU A 28 10.83 0.08 -6.84
C LEU A 28 10.96 -0.27 -8.33
N VAL A 29 10.31 0.47 -9.23
CA VAL A 29 10.46 0.25 -10.68
C VAL A 29 11.90 0.47 -11.13
N GLU A 30 12.56 1.55 -10.69
CA GLU A 30 13.98 1.79 -10.98
C GLU A 30 14.88 0.67 -10.43
N LEU A 31 14.57 0.13 -9.24
CA LEU A 31 15.27 -1.02 -8.66
C LEU A 31 15.07 -2.29 -9.48
N TYR A 32 13.86 -2.48 -10.05
CA TYR A 32 13.54 -3.61 -10.91
C TYR A 32 14.32 -3.54 -12.22
N GLU A 33 14.26 -2.41 -12.91
CA GLU A 33 14.93 -2.18 -14.19
C GLU A 33 16.46 -2.27 -14.06
N SER A 34 17.01 -1.74 -12.96
CA SER A 34 18.46 -1.84 -12.70
C SER A 34 18.91 -3.24 -12.25
N GLY A 35 18.00 -4.17 -11.96
CA GLY A 35 18.31 -5.50 -11.44
C GLY A 35 18.92 -5.51 -10.03
N ARG A 36 19.08 -4.33 -9.41
CA ARG A 36 19.69 -4.16 -8.07
C ARG A 36 18.81 -4.69 -6.94
N TRP A 37 17.55 -4.98 -7.22
CA TRP A 37 16.64 -5.62 -6.26
C TRP A 37 17.17 -6.96 -5.75
N ARG A 38 17.96 -7.68 -6.55
CA ARG A 38 18.59 -8.96 -6.17
C ARG A 38 19.61 -8.85 -5.03
N HIS A 39 20.13 -7.65 -4.76
CA HIS A 39 21.06 -7.42 -3.66
C HIS A 39 20.35 -7.25 -2.31
N TYR A 40 19.11 -6.75 -2.35
CA TYR A 40 18.33 -6.44 -1.15
C TYR A 40 17.23 -7.47 -0.87
N PHE A 41 16.78 -8.20 -1.89
CA PHE A 41 15.73 -9.19 -1.79
C PHE A 41 16.23 -10.56 -2.26
N TYR A 42 16.02 -11.58 -1.42
CA TYR A 42 16.45 -12.96 -1.68
C TYR A 42 15.63 -13.65 -2.79
N SER A 43 14.40 -13.17 -3.08
CA SER A 43 13.57 -13.73 -4.15
C SER A 43 12.78 -12.64 -4.89
N GLU A 44 12.55 -12.89 -6.17
CA GLU A 44 11.74 -12.01 -7.03
C GLU A 44 10.31 -11.89 -6.50
N GLU A 45 9.75 -13.00 -6.00
CA GLU A 45 8.40 -13.01 -5.41
C GLU A 45 8.28 -12.07 -4.21
N GLN A 46 9.27 -12.01 -3.32
CA GLN A 46 9.24 -11.08 -2.19
C GLN A 46 9.31 -9.62 -2.67
N PHE A 47 10.10 -9.35 -3.71
CA PHE A 47 10.16 -8.02 -4.31
C PHE A 47 8.83 -7.64 -4.98
N LEU A 48 8.25 -8.53 -5.78
CA LEU A 48 6.95 -8.32 -6.44
C LEU A 48 5.82 -8.16 -5.41
N HIS A 49 5.84 -8.91 -4.31
CA HIS A 49 4.91 -8.75 -3.22
C HIS A 49 4.99 -7.34 -2.60
N ARG A 50 6.22 -6.87 -2.30
CA ARG A 50 6.44 -5.50 -1.79
C ARG A 50 5.98 -4.43 -2.78
N MET A 51 6.17 -4.65 -4.07
CA MET A 51 5.71 -3.73 -5.12
C MET A 51 4.18 -3.67 -5.20
N ARG A 52 3.50 -4.83 -5.17
CA ARG A 52 2.03 -4.89 -5.15
C ARG A 52 1.46 -4.22 -3.89
N GLU A 53 2.08 -4.43 -2.74
CA GLU A 53 1.69 -3.76 -1.49
C GLU A 53 1.84 -2.23 -1.59
N ALA A 54 2.94 -1.74 -2.16
CA ALA A 54 3.14 -0.30 -2.34
C ALA A 54 2.08 0.32 -3.27
N ILE A 55 1.72 -0.39 -4.34
CA ILE A 55 0.65 0.03 -5.27
C ILE A 55 -0.70 0.07 -4.54
N ARG A 56 -1.08 -1.03 -3.85
CA ARG A 56 -2.33 -1.10 -3.08
C ARG A 56 -2.44 0.02 -2.04
N LEU A 57 -1.35 0.33 -1.34
CA LEU A 57 -1.33 1.41 -0.37
C LEU A 57 -1.55 2.77 -1.05
N SER A 58 -0.92 2.99 -2.21
CA SER A 58 -1.11 4.20 -3.01
C SER A 58 -2.56 4.39 -3.44
N GLU A 59 -3.18 3.33 -3.97
CA GLU A 59 -4.58 3.31 -4.37
C GLU A 59 -5.50 3.59 -3.17
N ARG A 60 -5.22 2.99 -2.01
CA ARG A 60 -6.00 3.22 -0.80
C ARG A 60 -5.96 4.68 -0.36
N TRP A 61 -4.78 5.32 -0.38
CA TRP A 61 -4.66 6.74 -0.07
C TRP A 61 -5.32 7.63 -1.13
N ALA A 62 -5.31 7.23 -2.41
CA ALA A 62 -6.04 7.92 -3.46
C ALA A 62 -7.57 7.88 -3.24
N GLN A 63 -8.10 6.74 -2.79
CA GLN A 63 -9.53 6.62 -2.44
C GLN A 63 -9.90 7.47 -1.23
N ILE A 64 -9.05 7.50 -0.20
CA ILE A 64 -9.26 8.36 0.99
C ILE A 64 -9.24 9.84 0.58
N ALA A 65 -8.33 10.24 -0.31
CA ALA A 65 -8.25 11.62 -0.83
C ALA A 65 -9.43 12.02 -1.72
N LEU A 66 -10.16 11.05 -2.30
CA LEU A 66 -11.35 11.30 -3.12
C LEU A 66 -12.63 11.48 -2.25
N GLY A 67 -12.55 11.17 -0.96
CA GLY A 67 -13.65 11.29 -0.01
C GLY A 67 -14.63 10.10 -0.04
N PRO A 68 -15.64 10.07 0.85
CA PRO A 68 -16.54 8.93 1.09
C PRO A 68 -17.43 8.50 -0.10
N GLY A 69 -17.27 9.15 -1.27
CA GLY A 69 -17.81 8.65 -2.54
C GLY A 69 -17.04 7.47 -3.13
N GLY A 70 -15.80 7.19 -2.67
CA GLY A 70 -14.93 6.12 -3.18
C GLY A 70 -14.91 4.82 -2.37
N GLU A 71 -15.53 4.79 -1.18
CA GLU A 71 -15.45 3.66 -0.25
C GLU A 71 -16.22 2.40 -0.70
N LYS A 72 -17.10 2.50 -1.71
CA LYS A 72 -17.94 1.36 -2.13
C LYS A 72 -17.22 0.27 -2.94
N MET A 73 -15.96 0.44 -3.35
CA MET A 73 -15.28 -0.55 -4.22
C MET A 73 -14.09 -1.29 -3.59
N ALA A 74 -13.60 -0.88 -2.42
CA ALA A 74 -12.34 -1.39 -1.85
C ALA A 74 -12.53 -2.17 -0.54
N GLY A 75 -13.63 -2.91 -0.43
CA GLY A 75 -13.98 -3.72 0.75
C GLY A 75 -13.58 -5.19 0.67
N GLU A 76 -13.08 -5.69 -0.46
CA GLU A 76 -12.88 -7.13 -0.63
C GLU A 76 -11.55 -7.47 -1.31
N THR A 77 -10.44 -7.23 -0.61
CA THR A 77 -9.22 -8.02 -0.81
C THR A 77 -8.44 -8.08 0.50
N GLN A 78 -8.97 -8.84 1.44
CA GLN A 78 -8.20 -9.37 2.56
C GLN A 78 -7.31 -10.50 2.00
N PRO A 79 -5.97 -10.41 2.01
CA PRO A 79 -5.16 -11.60 1.81
C PRO A 79 -5.22 -12.44 3.09
N LEU A 80 -5.64 -13.68 2.91
CA LEU A 80 -5.66 -14.79 3.86
C LEU A 80 -4.40 -14.81 4.75
N PRO A 81 -4.51 -14.90 6.08
CA PRO A 81 -3.39 -15.36 6.90
C PRO A 81 -3.23 -16.87 6.67
N ASP A 82 -2.20 -17.27 5.93
CA ASP A 82 -1.68 -18.64 5.97
C ASP A 82 -1.12 -18.89 7.39
N THR A 83 -1.96 -19.36 8.29
CA THR A 83 -1.50 -20.03 9.50
C THR A 83 -1.24 -21.50 9.16
N PRO A 84 0.02 -21.98 9.25
CA PRO A 84 0.32 -23.39 9.08
C PRO A 84 -0.11 -24.15 10.34
N ASP A 85 -1.22 -24.89 10.27
CA ASP A 85 -1.56 -25.86 11.32
C ASP A 85 -0.72 -27.13 11.11
N ARG A 86 0.44 -27.15 11.76
CA ARG A 86 1.22 -28.36 12.00
C ARG A 86 1.12 -28.70 13.49
N THR A 87 0.58 -29.89 13.73
CA THR A 87 0.85 -30.84 14.81
C THR A 87 -0.07 -30.90 16.05
N ALA A 88 -0.57 -32.12 16.26
CA ALA A 88 -0.78 -32.84 17.52
C ALA A 88 -2.17 -32.76 18.20
N ALA A 89 -2.97 -33.82 18.02
CA ALA A 89 -3.34 -34.76 19.08
C ALA A 89 -3.93 -36.05 18.47
#